data_AF-A0A8S8Z4T4-F1
#
_entry.id   AF-A0A8S8Z4T4-F1
#
_cell.length_a   1.000
_cell.length_b   1.000
_cell.length_c   1.000
_cell.angle_alpha   90.00
_cell.angle_beta   90.00
_cell.angle_gamma   90.00
#
_symmetry.space_group_name_H-M   'P 1'
#
loop_
_entity.id
_entity.type
_entity.pdbx_description
1 polymer ?
#
loop_
_entity_poly.entity_id
_entity_poly.type
_entity_poly.pdbx_seq_one_letter_code
_entity_poly.pdbx_strand_id
1 'polypeptide(L)' 'MAQVIINSIKEEKPLPRYIVGNDAAMFMESKKMKTDIEFENYMKKELYGE' A
#
# COMPACT_ATOMS: atom_id res chain seq x y z
N MET A 1 24.73 2.04 -3.38
CA MET A 1 23.26 2.24 -3.34
C MET A 1 22.69 2.77 -4.65
N ALA A 2 23.20 3.87 -5.23
CA ALA A 2 22.61 4.47 -6.45
C ALA A 2 22.61 3.58 -7.71
N GLN A 3 23.63 2.73 -7.90
CA GLN A 3 23.74 1.86 -9.08
C GLN A 3 22.58 0.86 -9.20
N VAL A 4 22.08 0.35 -8.07
CA VAL A 4 20.96 -0.60 -8.03
C VAL A 4 19.69 0.08 -8.57
N ILE A 5 19.42 1.31 -8.15
CA ILE A 5 18.28 2.10 -8.62
C ILE A 5 18.38 2.33 -10.13
N ILE A 6 19.56 2.73 -10.62
CA ILE A 6 19.80 2.99 -12.06
C ILE A 6 19.61 1.71 -12.89
N ASN A 7 20.04 0.55 -12.39
CA ASN A 7 19.88 -0.71 -13.09
C ASN A 7 18.41 -1.13 -13.14
N SER A 8 17.65 -1.01 -12.03
CA SER A 8 16.23 -1.39 -11.96
C SER A 8 15.31 -0.54 -12.83
N ILE A 9 15.64 0.74 -13.10
CA ILE A 9 14.84 1.59 -14.01
C ILE A 9 15.15 1.35 -15.49
N LYS A 10 16.33 0.79 -15.82
CA LYS A 10 16.77 0.48 -17.18
C LYS A 10 16.49 -0.97 -17.59
N GLU A 11 15.88 -1.76 -16.71
CA GLU A 11 15.63 -3.17 -16.94
C GLU A 11 14.53 -3.36 -18.01
N GLU A 12 14.85 -4.13 -19.06
CA GLU A 12 13.98 -4.35 -20.22
C GLU A 12 12.67 -5.08 -19.86
N LYS A 13 12.73 -5.93 -18.82
CA LYS A 13 11.58 -6.65 -18.25
C LYS A 13 11.56 -6.47 -16.74
N PRO A 14 11.06 -5.33 -16.25
CA PRO A 14 11.00 -5.10 -14.82
C PRO A 14 10.04 -6.10 -14.18
N LEU A 15 10.43 -6.63 -13.01
CA LEU A 15 9.53 -7.44 -12.20
C LEU A 15 8.27 -6.63 -11.82
N PRO A 16 7.13 -7.28 -11.55
CA PRO A 16 5.94 -6.60 -11.05
C PRO A 16 6.27 -5.72 -9.85
N ARG A 17 6.08 -4.41 -10.01
CA ARG A 17 6.33 -3.42 -8.96
C ARG A 17 5.01 -3.08 -8.30
N TYR A 18 4.93 -3.27 -6.98
CA TYR A 18 3.82 -2.77 -6.20
C TYR A 18 3.91 -1.24 -6.12
N ILE A 19 2.80 -0.57 -6.41
CA ILE A 19 2.72 0.89 -6.25
C ILE A 19 2.76 1.17 -4.75
N VAL A 20 3.87 1.77 -4.31
CA VAL A 20 4.01 2.23 -2.93
C VAL A 20 2.93 3.25 -2.63
N GLY A 21 2.22 3.07 -1.51
CA GLY A 21 1.12 3.95 -1.10
C GLY A 21 -0.27 3.53 -1.59
N ASN A 22 -0.40 2.41 -2.32
CA ASN A 22 -1.72 1.85 -2.65
C ASN A 22 -2.52 1.51 -1.37
N ASP A 23 -1.85 0.95 -0.35
CA ASP A 23 -2.47 0.64 0.94
C ASP A 23 -2.92 1.92 1.66
N ALA A 24 -2.09 2.97 1.61
CA ALA A 24 -2.45 4.27 2.17
C ALA A 24 -3.68 4.87 1.47
N ALA A 25 -3.77 4.76 0.13
CA ALA A 25 -4.94 5.20 -0.62
C ALA A 25 -6.21 4.42 -0.23
N MET A 26 -6.10 3.09 -0.11
CA MET A 26 -7.19 2.22 0.33
C MET A 26 -7.69 2.57 1.74
N PHE A 27 -6.77 2.85 2.69
CA PHE A 27 -7.14 3.27 4.03
C PHE A 27 -7.83 4.65 4.04
N MET A 28 -7.33 5.61 3.25
CA MET A 28 -7.95 6.93 3.15
C MET A 28 -9.35 6.89 2.55
N GLU A 29 -9.57 6.05 1.53
CA GLU A 29 -10.89 5.84 0.95
C GLU A 29 -11.84 5.20 1.95
N SER A 30 -11.38 4.15 2.64
CA SER A 30 -12.17 3.48 3.69
C SER A 30 -12.55 4.43 4.82
N LYS A 31 -11.65 5.33 5.23
CA LYS A 31 -11.94 6.37 6.24
C LYS A 31 -13.02 7.35 5.78
N LYS A 32 -13.07 7.69 4.49
CA LYS A 32 -14.10 8.59 3.94
C LYS A 32 -15.47 7.93 3.85
N MET A 33 -15.52 6.61 3.66
CA MET A 33 -16.75 5.85 3.43
C MET A 33 -17.34 5.23 4.71
N LYS A 34 -16.60 5.22 5.81
CA LYS A 34 -16.98 4.57 7.07
C LYS A 34 -17.11 5.59 8.19
N THR A 35 -17.96 5.29 9.18
CA THR A 35 -17.93 6.01 10.46
C THR A 35 -16.64 5.71 11.21
N ASP A 36 -16.27 6.58 12.16
CA ASP A 36 -15.02 6.42 12.93
C ASP A 36 -14.91 5.04 13.59
N ILE A 37 -16.02 4.53 14.16
CA ILE A 37 -16.08 3.21 14.83
C ILE A 37 -15.85 2.06 13.83
N GLU A 38 -16.48 2.13 12.65
CA GLU A 38 -16.34 1.09 11.62
C GLU A 38 -14.92 1.08 11.03
N PHE A 39 -14.31 2.26 10.88
CA PHE A 39 -12.94 2.37 10.40
C PHE A 39 -11.93 1.80 11.41
N GLU A 40 -12.09 2.05 12.71
CA GLU A 40 -11.24 1.44 13.74
C GLU A 40 -11.33 -0.08 13.77
N ASN A 41 -12.52 -0.64 13.64
CA ASN A 41 -12.72 -2.10 13.57
C ASN A 41 -12.13 -2.69 12.29
N TYR A 42 -12.23 -1.98 11.16
CA TYR A 42 -11.56 -2.36 9.92
C TYR A 42 -10.04 -2.39 10.08
N MET A 43 -9.43 -1.34 10.66
CA MET A 43 -7.98 -1.30 10.91
C MET A 43 -7.51 -2.44 11.82
N LYS A 44 -8.29 -2.78 12.87
CA LYS A 44 -7.97 -3.91 13.74
C LYS A 44 -7.94 -5.23 12.99
N LYS A 45 -8.88 -5.44 12.06
CA LYS A 45 -8.92 -6.65 11.23
C LYS A 45 -7.75 -6.72 10.24
N GLU A 46 -7.40 -5.61 9.61
CA GLU A 46 -6.30 -5.56 8.64
C GLU A 46 -4.91 -5.71 9.31
N LEU A 47 -4.75 -5.23 10.55
CA LEU A 47 -3.47 -5.28 11.28
C LEU A 47 -3.26 -6.55 12.10
N TYR A 48 -4.35 -7.16 12.59
CA TYR A 48 -4.31 -8.29 13.52
C TYR A 48 -5.10 -9.50 13.00
N GLY A 49 -5.41 -9.54 11.72
CA GLY A 49 -6.23 -10.60 11.12
C GLY A 49 -5.61 -11.98 11.29
N GLU A 50 -6.11 -12.71 12.29
CA GLU A 50 -6.34 -14.16 12.20
C GLU A 50 -7.54 -14.45 11.27
#